data_AF-A9KUS1-F1
#
_entry.id   AF-A9KUS1-F1
#
_cell.length_a   1.000
_cell.length_b   1.000
_cell.length_c   1.000
_cell.angle_alpha   90.00
_cell.angle_beta   90.00
_cell.angle_gamma   90.00
#
_symmetry.space_group_name_H-M   'P 1'
#
loop_
_entity.id
_entity.type
_entity.pdbx_description
1 polymer ?
#
loop_
_entity_poly.entity_id
_entity_poly.type
_entity_poly.pdbx_seq_one_letter_code
_entity_poly.pdbx_strand_id
1 'polypeptide(L)'
;MCTLAAAERMLATGKFYSAGTLAAELGISATSASGKLSNIRSSKKYQCVVTPLPNRKVKVVAINGKSVSKQSMWDLVLFKRPLPQGVHA
;
A
#
# COMPACT_ATOMS: atom_id res chain seq x y z
N MET A 1 -8.61 -4.30 11.81
CA MET A 1 -8.11 -3.96 10.46
C MET A 1 -6.58 -4.03 10.42
N CYS A 2 -6.03 -4.87 9.55
CA CYS A 2 -4.59 -5.17 9.50
C CYS A 2 -3.79 -4.11 8.71
N THR A 3 -2.51 -3.95 9.05
CA THR A 3 -1.59 -2.99 8.40
C THR A 3 -1.43 -3.24 6.89
N LEU A 4 -1.53 -4.49 6.46
CA LEU A 4 -1.47 -4.89 5.06
C LEU A 4 -2.66 -4.33 4.27
N ALA A 5 -3.89 -4.43 4.78
CA ALA A 5 -5.07 -3.89 4.11
C ALA A 5 -5.01 -2.36 3.94
N ALA A 6 -4.43 -1.65 4.93
CA ALA A 6 -4.17 -0.22 4.81
C ALA A 6 -3.13 0.06 3.71
N ALA A 7 -2.02 -0.68 3.66
CA ALA A 7 -1.00 -0.54 2.63
C ALA A 7 -1.53 -0.85 1.23
N GLU A 8 -2.38 -1.87 1.07
CA GLU A 8 -3.02 -2.21 -0.20
C GLU A 8 -3.94 -1.10 -0.69
N ARG A 9 -4.74 -0.50 0.20
CA ARG A 9 -5.56 0.66 -0.15
C ARG A 9 -4.70 1.85 -0.57
N MET A 10 -3.62 2.14 0.15
CA MET A 10 -2.67 3.20 -0.20
C MET A 10 -2.00 2.95 -1.56
N LEU A 11 -1.69 1.68 -1.88
CA LEU A 11 -1.09 1.30 -3.16
C LEU A 11 -2.11 1.41 -4.30
N ALA A 12 -3.36 0.99 -4.08
CA ALA A 12 -4.43 1.06 -5.06
C ALA A 12 -4.79 2.52 -5.43
N THR A 13 -4.77 3.43 -4.46
CA THR A 13 -5.03 4.85 -4.72
C THR A 13 -3.80 5.61 -5.20
N GLY A 14 -2.59 5.15 -4.85
CA GLY A 14 -1.33 5.78 -5.26
C GLY A 14 -1.17 7.22 -4.76
N LYS A 15 -1.88 7.62 -3.71
CA LYS A 15 -1.88 8.99 -3.17
C LYS A 15 -0.93 9.13 -1.97
N PHE A 16 -0.60 10.37 -1.65
CA PHE A 16 0.12 10.71 -0.42
C PHE A 16 -0.84 10.79 0.74
N TYR A 17 -0.60 9.97 1.76
CA TYR A 17 -1.44 9.90 2.95
C TYR A 17 -0.72 10.46 4.17
N SER A 18 -1.44 11.28 4.93
CA SER A 18 -1.12 11.58 6.32
C SER A 18 -1.89 10.64 7.24
N ALA A 19 -1.53 10.57 8.52
CA ALA A 19 -2.26 9.78 9.51
C ALA A 19 -3.76 10.14 9.54
N GLY A 20 -4.09 11.44 9.45
CA GLY A 20 -5.48 11.90 9.39
C GLY A 20 -6.20 11.51 8.09
N THR A 21 -5.55 11.65 6.93
CA THR A 21 -6.16 11.26 5.65
C THR A 21 -6.39 9.75 5.57
N LEU A 22 -5.44 8.96 6.06
CA LEU A 22 -5.56 7.51 6.12
C LEU A 22 -6.65 7.07 7.11
N ALA A 23 -6.75 7.76 8.24
CA ALA A 23 -7.80 7.54 9.23
C ALA A 23 -9.20 7.81 8.66
N ALA A 24 -9.39 8.94 7.99
CA ALA A 24 -10.65 9.30 7.35
C ALA A 24 -11.07 8.30 6.27
N GLU A 25 -10.13 7.89 5.42
CA GLU A 25 -10.41 6.95 4.31
C GLU A 25 -10.70 5.52 4.78
N LEU A 26 -10.12 5.10 5.91
CA LEU A 26 -10.34 3.77 6.47
C LEU A 26 -11.42 3.76 7.55
N GLY A 27 -11.96 4.91 7.95
CA GLY A 27 -12.90 5.04 9.06
C GLY A 27 -12.30 4.62 10.42
N ILE A 28 -11.00 4.81 10.63
CA ILE A 28 -10.29 4.45 11.87
C ILE A 28 -9.77 5.68 12.61
N SER A 29 -9.46 5.56 13.89
CA SER A 29 -8.84 6.64 14.66
C SER A 29 -7.45 7.03 14.14
N ALA A 30 -7.13 8.32 14.16
CA ALA A 30 -5.84 8.88 13.74
C ALA A 30 -4.65 8.24 14.45
N THR A 31 -4.76 7.94 15.74
CA THR A 31 -3.74 7.23 16.52
C THR A 31 -3.45 5.84 15.95
N SER A 32 -4.51 5.08 15.65
CA SER A 32 -4.40 3.74 15.07
C SER A 32 -3.87 3.76 13.63
N ALA A 33 -4.17 4.81 12.86
CA ALA A 33 -3.60 5.05 11.54
C ALA A 33 -2.10 5.41 11.60
N SER A 34 -1.72 6.27 12.55
CA SER A 34 -0.33 6.66 12.78
C SER A 34 0.56 5.46 13.14
N GLY A 35 0.07 4.58 14.03
CA GLY A 35 0.77 3.32 14.35
C GLY A 35 0.96 2.44 13.11
N LYS A 36 -0.07 2.32 12.26
CA LYS A 36 0.02 1.55 11.01
C LYS A 36 1.01 2.15 10.02
N LEU A 37 0.97 3.46 9.80
CA LEU A 37 1.94 4.18 8.95
C LEU A 37 3.38 4.01 9.46
N SER A 38 3.56 4.08 10.77
CA SER A 38 4.87 3.86 11.39
C SER A 38 5.37 2.43 11.16
N ASN A 39 4.48 1.45 11.28
CA ASN A 39 4.80 0.05 11.01
C ASN A 39 5.12 -0.20 9.52
N ILE A 40 4.37 0.42 8.60
CA ILE A 40 4.63 0.39 7.15
C ILE A 40 6.01 0.96 6.84
N ARG A 41 6.35 2.11 7.43
CA ARG A 41 7.65 2.77 7.23
C ARG A 41 8.82 1.98 7.81
N SER A 42 8.63 1.35 8.97
CA SER A 42 9.68 0.58 9.65
C SER A 42 9.92 -0.78 8.97
N SER A 43 8.87 -1.36 8.39
CA SER A 43 8.93 -2.68 7.77
C SER A 43 9.57 -2.62 6.38
N LYS A 44 10.64 -3.40 6.16
CA LYS A 44 11.26 -3.61 4.83
C LYS A 44 10.33 -4.21 3.77
N LYS A 45 9.15 -4.69 4.19
CA LYS A 45 8.10 -5.24 3.32
C LYS A 45 7.38 -4.17 2.50
N TYR A 46 7.47 -2.89 2.85
CA TYR A 46 6.78 -1.83 2.13
C TYR A 46 7.79 -0.84 1.60
N GLN A 47 7.76 -0.57 0.30
CA GLN A 47 8.43 0.60 -0.26
C GLN A 47 7.50 1.78 -0.13
N CYS A 48 7.94 2.78 0.61
CA CYS A 48 7.21 4.02 0.81
C CYS A 48 8.06 5.23 0.43
N VAL A 49 7.44 6.18 -0.25
CA VAL A 49 7.99 7.51 -0.51
C VAL A 49 7.47 8.45 0.58
N VAL A 50 8.39 9.16 1.22
CA VAL A 50 8.08 10.07 2.32
C VAL A 50 8.46 11.48 1.90
N THR A 51 7.51 12.42 1.93
CA THR A 51 7.82 13.84 1.70
C THR A 51 8.53 14.46 2.91
N PRO A 52 9.35 15.51 2.72
CA PRO A 52 10.01 16.22 3.83
C PRO A 52 9.00 16.96 4.74
N LEU A 53 9.46 17.34 5.92
CA LEU A 53 8.73 18.20 6.87
C LEU A 53 8.49 19.60 6.25
N PRO A 54 7.46 20.36 6.68
CA PRO A 54 6.52 20.10 7.78
C PRO A 54 5.32 19.20 7.42
N ASN A 55 5.11 18.91 6.14
CA ASN A 55 3.96 18.14 5.65
C ASN A 55 4.36 16.71 5.27
N ARG A 56 4.88 15.97 6.26
CA ARG A 56 5.38 14.60 6.06
C ARG A 56 4.22 13.69 5.69
N LYS A 57 4.14 13.30 4.43
CA LYS A 57 3.15 12.37 3.88
C LYS A 57 3.87 11.11 3.44
N VAL A 58 3.17 9.99 3.58
CA VAL A 58 3.69 8.68 3.22
C VAL A 58 2.84 8.16 2.07
N LYS A 59 3.49 7.77 0.98
CA LYS A 59 2.88 7.09 -0.15
C LYS A 59 3.49 5.70 -0.25
N VAL A 60 2.66 4.66 -0.24
CA VAL A 60 3.12 3.30 -0.51
C VAL A 60 3.24 3.13 -2.02
N VAL A 61 4.42 2.72 -2.48
CA VAL A 61 4.75 2.53 -3.90
C VAL A 61 4.79 1.05 -4.25
N ALA A 62 5.29 0.22 -3.35
CA ALA A 62 5.29 -1.23 -3.54
C ALA A 62 5.13 -1.97 -2.21
N ILE A 63 4.54 -3.15 -2.27
CA ILE A 63 4.43 -4.07 -1.14
C ILE A 63 5.23 -5.32 -1.52
N ASN A 64 6.43 -5.44 -0.96
CA ASN A 64 7.31 -6.57 -1.13
C ASN A 64 6.72 -7.79 -0.38
N GLY A 65 6.00 -8.63 -1.12
CA GLY A 65 5.18 -9.72 -0.60
C GLY A 65 3.94 -10.02 -1.47
N LYS A 66 3.50 -9.07 -2.30
CA LYS A 66 2.71 -9.36 -3.50
C LYS A 66 3.60 -9.13 -4.71
N SER A 67 4.46 -10.10 -4.99
CA SER A 67 5.04 -10.20 -6.32
C SER A 67 3.88 -10.43 -7.28
N VAL A 68 3.36 -9.37 -7.90
CA VAL A 68 2.99 -9.53 -9.31
C VAL A 68 4.33 -9.87 -9.94
N SER A 69 4.59 -11.18 -10.11
CA SER A 69 5.82 -11.65 -10.73
C SER A 69 6.01 -10.79 -11.97
N LYS A 70 7.20 -10.25 -12.21
CA LYS A 70 7.44 -9.39 -13.39
C LYS A 70 6.95 -10.08 -14.68
N GLN A 71 6.91 -11.42 -14.68
CA GLN A 71 6.25 -12.26 -15.68
C GLN A 71 4.75 -11.99 -15.85
N SER A 72 3.96 -11.90 -14.77
CA SER A 72 2.52 -11.58 -14.82
C SER A 72 2.24 -10.17 -15.34
N MET A 73 3.20 -9.25 -15.23
CA MET A 73 3.06 -7.89 -15.77
C MET A 73 3.26 -7.86 -17.30
N TRP A 74 4.20 -8.65 -17.83
CA TRP A 74 4.32 -8.86 -19.28
C TRP A 74 3.13 -9.63 -19.85
N ASP A 75 2.61 -10.61 -19.10
CA ASP A 75 1.45 -11.39 -19.53
C ASP A 75 0.19 -10.50 -19.68
N LEU A 76 0.00 -9.53 -18.78
CA LEU A 76 -1.06 -8.53 -18.90
C LEU A 76 -0.94 -7.64 -20.15
N VAL A 77 0.28 -7.21 -20.47
CA VAL A 77 0.55 -6.32 -21.62
C VAL A 77 0.42 -7.07 -22.95
N LEU A 78 0.89 -8.33 -22.99
CA LEU A 78 0.88 -9.15 -24.20
C LEU A 78 -0.49 -9.83 -24.43
N PHE A 79 -1.18 -10.25 -23.37
CA PHE A 79 -2.38 -11.09 -23.48
C PHE A 79 -3.66 -10.44 -22.97
N LYS A 80 -3.61 -9.22 -22.39
CA LYS A 80 -4.79 -8.42 -21.99
C LYS A 80 -5.81 -9.21 -21.15
N ARG A 81 -5.33 -10.22 -20.40
CA ARG A 81 -6.15 -11.10 -19.54
C ARG A 81 -6.19 -10.54 -18.12
N PRO A 82 -7.35 -10.54 -17.43
CA PRO A 82 -7.40 -10.17 -16.02
C PRO A 82 -6.59 -11.16 -15.18
N LEU A 83 -5.88 -10.64 -14.17
CA LEU A 83 -5.07 -11.44 -13.25
C LEU A 83 -5.92 -12.57 -12.65
N PRO A 84 -5.43 -13.82 -12.60
CA PRO A 84 -6.12 -14.87 -11.86
C PRO A 84 -6.18 -14.45 -10.39
N GLN A 85 -7.40 -14.24 -9.89
CA GLN A 85 -7.66 -14.11 -8.46
C GLN A 85 -7.18 -15.41 -7.80
N GLY A 86 -6.39 -15.25 -6.74
CA GLY A 86 -5.70 -16.35 -6.08
C GLY A 86 -6.57 -17.59 -5.88
N VAL A 87 -6.14 -18.69 -6.48
CA VAL A 87 -6.51 -20.02 -6.03
C VAL A 87 -5.81 -20.25 -4.69
N HIS A 88 -6.56 -20.12 -3.61
CA HIS A 88 -6.18 -20.76 -2.35
C HIS A 88 -6.41 -22.26 -2.54
N ALA A 89 -5.31 -23.02 -2.56
CA ALA A 89 -5.31 -24.44 -2.25
C ALA A 89 -5.07 -24.62 -0.75
#